data_AF-A0A847N223-F1
#
_entry.id   AF-A0A847N223-F1
#
_cell.length_a   1.000
_cell.length_b   1.000
_cell.length_c   1.000
_cell.angle_alpha   90.00
_cell.angle_beta   90.00
_cell.angle_gamma   90.00
#
_symmetry.space_group_name_H-M   'P 1'
#
loop_
_entity.id
_entity.type
_entity.pdbx_description
1 polymer ?
#
loop_
_entity_poly.entity_id
_entity_poly.type
_entity_poly.pdbx_seq_one_letter_code
_entity_poly.pdbx_strand_id
1 'polypeptide(L)' 'MKLNLTRTFWIRTAAIALILVFSVFLFFIGKQHTVLVDNKTVAVNGVEVKALQLVEVEVNTLGSMELAARDRDKFDVTG' A
#
# COMPACT_ATOMS: atom_id res chain seq x y z
N MET A 1 -17.66 -32.83 -24.66
CA MET A 1 -18.54 -32.05 -23.76
C MET A 1 -19.14 -30.90 -24.56
N LYS A 2 -20.44 -30.90 -24.86
CA LYS A 2 -21.09 -29.79 -25.59
C LYS A 2 -21.44 -28.70 -24.57
N LEU A 3 -20.88 -27.50 -24.74
CA LEU A 3 -21.26 -26.35 -23.93
C LEU A 3 -22.63 -25.84 -24.41
N ASN A 4 -23.64 -25.93 -23.56
CA ASN A 4 -24.95 -25.35 -23.86
C ASN A 4 -24.94 -23.86 -23.51
N LEU A 5 -24.68 -23.03 -24.52
CA LEU A 5 -24.64 -21.57 -24.44
C LEU A 5 -26.07 -20.99 -24.33
N THR A 6 -26.69 -21.18 -23.17
CA THR A 6 -28.02 -20.65 -22.84
C THR A 6 -27.92 -19.26 -22.20
N ARG A 7 -29.04 -18.52 -22.13
CA ARG A 7 -29.09 -17.21 -21.42
C ARG A 7 -28.60 -17.34 -19.98
N THR A 8 -28.98 -18.41 -19.29
CA THR A 8 -28.55 -18.70 -17.91
C THR A 8 -27.05 -18.95 -17.81
N PHE A 9 -26.44 -19.61 -18.81
CA PHE A 9 -24.99 -19.78 -18.87
C PHE A 9 -24.27 -18.42 -18.92
N TRP A 10 -24.69 -17.53 -19.82
CA TRP A 10 -24.10 -16.19 -19.94
C TRP A 10 -24.26 -15.35 -18.67
N ILE A 11 -25.42 -15.39 -18.02
CA ILE A 11 -25.66 -14.67 -16.75
C ILE A 11 -24.71 -15.18 -15.66
N ARG A 12 -24.55 -16.50 -15.53
CA ARG A 12 -23.65 -17.09 -14.53
C ARG A 12 -22.19 -16.74 -14.81
N THR A 13 -21.76 -16.83 -16.06
CA THR A 13 -20.41 -16.46 -16.47
C THR A 13 -20.12 -14.98 -16.19
N ALA A 14 -21.07 -14.09 -16.50
CA ALA A 14 -20.93 -12.67 -16.20
C ALA A 14 -20.86 -12.40 -14.69
N ALA A 15 -21.69 -13.06 -13.88
CA ALA A 15 -21.66 -12.93 -12.42
C ALA A 15 -20.32 -13.40 -11.84
N ILE A 16 -19.79 -14.53 -12.31
CA ILE A 16 -18.48 -15.04 -11.89
C ILE A 16 -17.37 -14.06 -12.29
N ALA A 17 -17.39 -13.56 -13.52
CA ALA A 17 -16.41 -12.58 -13.99
C ALA A 17 -16.42 -11.31 -13.13
N LEU A 18 -17.61 -10.81 -12.78
CA LEU A 18 -17.76 -9.65 -11.90
C LEU A 18 -17.15 -9.89 -10.51
N ILE A 19 -17.42 -11.06 -9.90
CA ILE A 19 -16.87 -11.42 -8.59
C ILE A 19 -15.34 -11.50 -8.65
N LEU A 20 -14.78 -12.07 -9.72
CA LEU A 20 -13.33 -12.16 -9.89
C LEU A 20 -12.69 -10.78 -10.04
N VAL A 21 -13.26 -9.91 -10.87
CA VAL A 21 -12.78 -8.52 -11.01
C VAL A 21 -12.83 -7.79 -9.68
N PHE A 22 -13.92 -7.93 -8.92
CA PHE A 22 -14.07 -7.28 -7.62
C PHE A 22 -13.08 -7.83 -6.58
N SER A 23 -12.81 -9.13 -6.62
CA SER A 23 -11.84 -9.78 -5.72
C SER A 23 -10.42 -9.26 -5.98
N VAL A 24 -10.03 -9.15 -7.26
CA VAL A 24 -8.73 -8.58 -7.65
C VAL A 24 -8.64 -7.11 -7.23
N PHE A 25 -9.71 -6.34 -7.41
CA PHE A 25 -9.77 -4.95 -6.99
C PHE A 25 -9.56 -4.80 -5.46
N LEU A 26 -10.27 -5.58 -4.66
CA LEU A 26 -10.11 -5.58 -3.20
C LEU A 26 -8.72 -6.05 -2.76
N PHE A 27 -8.12 -7.01 -3.48
CA PHE A 27 -6.77 -7.48 -3.21
C PHE A 27 -5.74 -6.36 -3.33
N PHE A 28 -5.84 -5.51 -4.37
CA PHE A 28 -4.92 -4.38 -4.53
C PHE A 28 -5.08 -3.35 -3.41
N ILE A 29 -6.31 -3.02 -3.01
CA ILE A 29 -6.56 -2.09 -1.90
C ILE A 29 -6.03 -2.66 -0.57
N GLY A 30 -6.28 -3.93 -0.29
CA GLY A 30 -5.83 -4.56 0.95
C GLY A 30 -4.32 -4.71 1.08
N LYS A 31 -3.59 -4.67 -0.04
CA LYS A 31 -2.12 -4.74 -0.08
C LYS A 31 -1.44 -3.39 0.17
N GLN A 32 -2.21 -2.31 0.25
CA GLN A 32 -1.69 -0.98 0.57
C GLN A 32 -1.49 -0.84 2.09
N HIS A 33 -0.28 -0.51 2.49
CA HIS A 33 0.09 -0.17 3.85
C HIS A 33 0.54 1.28 3.91
N THR A 34 0.02 2.03 4.87
CA THR A 34 0.49 3.38 5.15
C THR A 34 1.67 3.32 6.11
N VAL A 35 2.83 3.83 5.69
CA VAL A 35 4.02 4.04 6.51
C VAL A 35 4.10 5.53 6.85
N LEU A 36 4.16 5.83 8.15
CA LEU A 36 4.32 7.19 8.66
C LEU A 36 5.77 7.40 9.07
N VAL A 37 6.41 8.45 8.54
CA VAL A 37 7.81 8.78 8.82
C VAL A 37 7.87 10.17 9.48
N ASP A 38 8.57 10.25 10.62
CA ASP A 38 8.75 11.49 11.39
C ASP A 38 10.23 11.68 11.73
N ASN A 39 10.84 12.79 11.31
CA ASN A 39 12.22 13.13 11.66
C ASN A 39 12.23 14.15 12.81
N LYS A 40 11.91 13.66 14.02
CA LYS A 40 11.91 14.44 15.25
C LYS A 40 12.94 13.98 16.26
N THR A 41 13.30 14.91 17.14
CA THR A 41 14.06 14.58 18.33
C THR A 41 13.21 13.66 19.20
N VAL A 42 13.68 12.44 19.43
CA VAL A 42 12.99 11.43 20.23
C VAL A 42 13.87 10.98 21.38
N ALA A 43 13.29 10.85 22.57
CA ALA A 43 13.95 10.24 23.71
C ALA A 43 13.69 8.73 23.66
N VAL A 44 14.71 7.94 23.31
CA VAL A 44 14.62 6.47 23.29
C VAL A 44 15.51 5.94 24.40
N ASN A 45 14.94 5.17 25.33
CA ASN A 45 15.66 4.57 26.47
C ASN A 45 16.46 5.59 27.31
N GLY A 46 15.94 6.81 27.47
CA GLY A 46 16.60 7.88 28.23
C GLY A 46 17.71 8.62 27.47
N VAL A 47 17.93 8.28 26.19
CA VAL A 47 18.89 8.97 25.31
C VAL A 47 18.12 9.86 24.33
N GLU A 48 18.43 11.16 24.32
CA GLU A 48 17.90 12.08 23.32
C GLU A 48 18.59 11.87 21.97
N VAL A 49 17.83 11.35 21.00
CA VAL A 49 18.24 11.28 19.60
C VAL A 49 17.77 12.57 18.94
N LYS A 50 18.70 13.46 18.59
CA LYS A 50 18.38 14.72 17.90
C LYS A 50 17.88 14.45 16.48
N ALA A 51 16.91 15.25 16.04
CA ALA A 51 16.49 15.27 14.64
C ALA A 51 17.69 15.52 13.72
N LEU A 52 17.81 14.69 12.70
CA LEU A 52 18.88 14.77 11.70
C LEU A 52 18.54 15.90 10.72
N GLN A 53 19.53 16.70 10.29
CA GLN A 53 19.30 17.87 9.43
C GLN A 53 18.62 17.52 8.11
N LEU A 54 19.07 16.44 7.47
CA LEU A 54 18.52 15.87 6.25
C LEU A 54 18.77 14.35 6.29
N VAL A 55 17.74 13.55 6.04
CA VAL A 55 17.81 12.09 6.05
C VAL A 55 17.21 11.56 4.78
N GLU A 56 17.92 10.64 4.15
CA GLU A 56 17.40 9.88 3.03
C GLU A 56 16.74 8.60 3.55
N VAL A 57 15.46 8.41 3.24
CA VAL A 57 14.66 7.26 3.67
C VAL A 57 14.13 6.54 2.43
N GLU A 58 14.36 5.23 2.37
CA GLU A 58 13.81 4.34 1.34
C GLU A 58 12.75 3.44 1.97
N VAL A 59 11.54 3.46 1.43
CA VAL A 59 10.42 2.64 1.94
C VAL A 59 10.03 1.62 0.88
N ASN A 60 10.53 0.39 1.04
CA ASN A 60 10.30 -0.72 0.11
C ASN A 60 10.78 -0.38 -1.32
N THR A 61 9.94 -0.52 -2.34
CA THR A 61 10.26 -0.19 -3.74
C THR A 61 10.01 1.28 -4.08
N LEU A 62 9.58 2.11 -3.12
CA LEU A 62 9.53 3.55 -3.32
C LEU A 62 10.97 4.06 -3.23
N GLY A 63 11.43 4.73 -4.29
CA GLY A 63 12.79 5.26 -4.37
C GLY A 63 13.15 6.15 -3.19
N SER A 64 14.44 6.44 -3.06
CA SER A 64 14.94 7.20 -1.93
C SER A 64 14.35 8.62 -1.88
N MET A 65 14.00 9.06 -0.68
CA MET A 65 13.36 10.36 -0.46
C MET A 65 14.03 11.09 0.70
N GLU A 66 14.23 12.40 0.52
CA GLU A 66 14.84 13.25 1.52
C GLU A 66 13.79 13.79 2.49
N LEU A 67 14.05 13.65 3.79
CA LEU A 67 13.24 14.20 4.88
C LEU A 67 14.09 15.20 5.68
N ALA A 68 13.65 16.46 5.69
CA ALA A 68 14.32 17.51 6.46
C ALA A 68 14.03 17.37 7.97
N ALA A 69 14.84 18.05 8.81
CA ALA A 69 14.57 18.09 10.25
C ALA A 69 13.17 18.64 10.55
N ARG A 70 12.43 17.94 11.44
CA ARG A 70 11.06 18.25 11.89
C ARG A 70 9.98 18.03 10.84
N ASP A 71 10.34 17.46 9.69
CA ASP A 71 9.39 17.12 8.64
C ASP A 71 8.67 15.80 8.94
N ARG A 72 7.48 15.67 8.36
CA ARG A 72 6.58 14.52 8.55
C ARG A 72 5.93 14.17 7.23
N ASP A 73 6.02 12.90 6.88
CA ASP A 73 5.40 12.45 5.66
C ASP A 73 4.70 11.10 5.84
N LYS A 74 3.76 10.85 4.93
CA LYS A 74 2.98 9.64 4.84
C LYS A 74 3.24 8.99 3.48
N PHE A 75 3.63 7.72 3.52
CA PHE A 75 3.84 6.93 2.33
C PHE A 75 2.84 5.79 2.26
N ASP A 76 2.16 5.65 1.12
CA ASP A 76 1.34 4.48 0.85
C ASP A 76 2.17 3.50 0.01
N VAL A 77 2.62 2.42 0.65
CA VAL A 77 3.36 1.34 0.01
C VAL A 77 2.42 0.20 -0.33
N THR A 78 2.56 -0.35 -1.51
CA THR A 78 1.92 -1.63 -1.83
C THR A 78 2.93 -2.72 -1.53
N GLY A 79 2.55 -3.69 -0.69
CA GLY A 79 3.36 -4.89 -0.44
C GLY A 79 3.48 -5.77 -1.67
#